data_AF-A0A7W7G846-F1
#
_entry.id   AF-A0A7W7G846-F1
#
_cell.length_a   1.000
_cell.length_b   1.000
_cell.length_c   1.000
_cell.angle_alpha   90.00
_cell.angle_beta   90.00
_cell.angle_gamma   90.00
#
_symmetry.space_group_name_H-M   'P 1'
#
loop_
_entity.id
_entity.type
_entity.pdbx_description
1 polymer ?
#
loop_
_entity_poly.entity_id
_entity_poly.type
_entity_poly.pdbx_seq_one_letter_code
_entity_poly.pdbx_strand_id
1 'polypeptide(L)'
;MPRHGGTAEAHTRAVDRGWEAALAGEYRLAALNRDYPAWRIARVRRSDGTHGGWWAFRHAPLTPAERTAGLYPSIARRNAVDLVMELTAQNDIAAELAAHLHPAESERNRQCSRCGSSPSAMSRR
;
A
#
# COMPACT_ATOMS: atom_id res chain seq x y z
N MET A 1 9.03 14.78 -27.40
CA MET A 1 9.28 13.65 -26.47
C MET A 1 8.57 13.94 -25.15
N PRO A 2 7.49 13.25 -24.76
CA PRO A 2 6.86 13.48 -23.46
C PRO A 2 7.51 12.60 -22.39
N ARG A 3 8.00 13.23 -21.32
CA ARG A 3 8.50 12.56 -20.11
C ARG A 3 7.33 11.98 -19.32
N HIS A 4 7.29 10.66 -19.16
CA HIS A 4 6.45 9.96 -18.20
C HIS A 4 6.97 10.24 -16.77
N GLY A 5 6.38 11.20 -16.05
CA GLY A 5 6.72 11.50 -14.65
C GLY A 5 5.52 11.67 -13.71
N GLY A 6 4.30 11.40 -14.19
CA GLY A 6 3.07 11.91 -13.55
C GLY A 6 2.58 11.19 -12.29
N THR A 7 3.03 9.96 -11.99
CA THR A 7 2.47 9.17 -10.88
C THR A 7 3.32 9.19 -9.62
N ALA A 8 4.66 9.13 -9.74
CA ALA A 8 5.56 9.19 -8.60
C ALA A 8 5.54 10.58 -7.92
N GLU A 9 5.62 11.66 -8.69
CA GLU A 9 5.56 13.03 -8.15
C GLU A 9 4.18 13.37 -7.54
N ALA A 10 3.10 12.79 -8.07
CA ALA A 10 1.76 12.95 -7.51
C ALA A 10 1.62 12.23 -6.15
N HIS A 11 2.23 11.05 -6.02
CA HIS A 11 2.27 10.31 -4.76
C HIS A 11 3.13 11.05 -3.73
N THR A 12 4.32 11.53 -4.11
CA THR A 12 5.20 12.32 -3.24
C THR A 12 4.53 13.62 -2.77
N ARG A 13 3.86 14.37 -3.65
CA ARG A 13 3.14 15.60 -3.26
C ARG A 13 1.88 15.35 -2.41
N ALA A 14 1.27 14.17 -2.51
CA ALA A 14 0.17 13.79 -1.64
C ALA A 14 0.68 13.41 -0.24
N VAL A 15 1.82 12.71 -0.17
CA VAL A 15 2.53 12.40 1.08
C VAL A 15 3.00 13.69 1.76
N ASP A 16 3.60 14.63 1.04
CA ASP A 16 4.07 15.90 1.61
C ASP A 16 2.93 16.78 2.16
N ARG A 17 1.81 16.93 1.44
CA ARG A 17 0.68 17.72 1.95
C ARG A 17 -0.06 17.03 3.10
N GLY A 18 -0.01 15.70 3.18
CA GLY A 18 -0.50 14.94 4.33
C GLY A 18 0.38 15.14 5.58
N TRP A 19 1.70 15.26 5.40
CA TRP A 19 2.70 15.39 6.46
C TRP A 19 2.70 16.75 7.17
N GLU A 20 2.41 17.86 6.47
CA GLU A 20 2.34 19.17 7.14
C GLU A 20 1.05 19.31 7.97
N ALA A 21 -0.07 18.75 7.51
CA ALA A 21 -1.33 18.68 8.25
C ALA A 21 -1.25 17.72 9.45
N ALA A 22 -0.40 16.68 9.36
CA ALA A 22 -0.08 15.73 10.43
C ALA A 22 0.52 16.38 11.67
N LEU A 23 1.49 17.26 11.43
CA LEU A 23 2.27 17.91 12.47
C LEU A 23 1.49 19.01 13.18
N ALA A 24 0.50 19.60 12.51
CA ALA A 24 -0.31 20.70 13.03
C ALA A 24 -1.45 20.29 13.98
N GLY A 25 -1.63 19.00 14.27
CA GLY A 25 -2.30 18.60 15.51
C GLY A 25 -3.65 17.88 15.42
N GLU A 26 -4.06 17.29 14.29
CA GLU A 26 -5.23 16.41 14.29
C GLU A 26 -5.28 15.50 13.05
N TYR A 27 -4.56 14.37 13.08
CA TYR A 27 -4.95 13.26 12.19
C TYR A 27 -6.34 12.78 12.61
N ARG A 28 -7.35 13.21 11.85
CA ARG A 28 -8.73 12.75 12.04
C ARG A 28 -8.77 11.27 11.72
N LEU A 29 -9.24 10.46 12.67
CA LEU A 29 -9.35 9.00 12.55
C LEU A 29 -10.02 8.55 11.24
N ALA A 30 -11.00 9.33 10.76
CA ALA A 30 -11.70 9.06 9.50
C ALA A 30 -10.82 9.22 8.25
N ALA A 31 -9.85 10.15 8.27
CA ALA A 31 -8.88 10.30 7.19
C ALA A 31 -7.93 9.10 7.17
N LEU A 32 -7.39 8.72 8.33
CA LEU A 32 -6.49 7.55 8.42
C LEU A 32 -7.13 6.26 7.93
N ASN A 33 -8.39 5.97 8.28
CA ASN A 33 -9.08 4.77 7.79
C ASN A 33 -9.36 4.82 6.27
N ARG A 34 -9.39 6.02 5.67
CA ARG A 34 -9.52 6.18 4.20
C ARG A 34 -8.19 5.96 3.51
N ASP A 35 -7.11 6.51 4.07
CA ASP A 35 -5.78 6.49 3.48
C ASP A 35 -5.13 5.09 3.61
N TYR A 36 -5.53 4.32 4.63
CA TYR A 36 -5.03 2.97 4.90
C TYR A 36 -6.17 1.93 4.88
N PRO A 37 -6.78 1.65 3.71
CA PRO A 37 -8.01 0.85 3.62
C PRO A 37 -7.83 -0.63 3.99
N ALA A 38 -6.60 -1.14 4.00
CA ALA A 38 -6.30 -2.50 4.47
C ALA A 38 -6.36 -2.64 6.01
N TRP A 39 -6.45 -1.51 6.73
CA TRP A 39 -6.31 -1.42 8.17
C TRP A 39 -7.55 -0.80 8.82
N ARG A 40 -7.99 -1.43 9.91
CA ARG A 40 -8.89 -0.82 10.88
C ARG A 40 -8.06 -0.07 11.92
N ILE A 41 -8.18 1.26 11.94
CA ILE A 41 -7.43 2.11 12.86
C ILE A 41 -8.37 2.59 13.97
N ALA A 42 -7.86 2.60 15.21
CA ALA A 42 -8.58 3.05 16.40
C ALA A 42 -7.67 3.89 17.31
N ARG A 43 -8.23 4.95 17.89
CA ARG A 43 -7.60 5.69 18.98
C ARG A 43 -8.07 5.10 20.30
N VAL A 44 -7.13 4.67 21.14
CA VAL A 44 -7.44 4.07 22.44
C VAL A 44 -7.43 5.15 23.51
N ARG A 45 -8.40 5.10 24.42
CA ARG A 45 -8.45 5.92 25.64
C ARG A 45 -8.14 5.05 26.85
N ARG A 46 -7.44 5.63 27.81
CA ARG A 46 -7.23 5.03 29.13
C ARG A 46 -8.50 5.17 29.99
N SER A 47 -8.56 4.41 31.09
CA SER A 47 -9.66 4.47 32.06
C SER A 47 -9.83 5.84 32.70
N ASP A 48 -8.76 6.62 32.80
CA ASP A 48 -8.75 8.01 33.29
C ASP A 48 -9.18 9.04 32.22
N GLY A 49 -9.62 8.59 31.04
CA GLY A 49 -10.03 9.45 29.93
C GLY A 49 -8.87 10.03 29.11
N THR A 50 -7.63 9.82 29.52
CA THR A 50 -6.46 10.31 28.79
C THR A 50 -6.17 9.48 27.53
N HIS A 51 -5.31 10.01 26.67
CA HIS A 51 -4.93 9.32 25.43
C HIS A 51 -4.08 8.08 25.76
N GLY A 52 -4.58 6.91 25.38
CA GLY A 52 -3.92 5.61 25.58
C GLY A 52 -3.09 5.13 24.39
N GLY A 53 -3.09 5.89 23.30
CA GLY A 53 -2.34 5.56 22.08
C GLY A 53 -3.23 5.26 20.88
N TRP A 54 -2.64 4.58 19.91
CA TRP A 54 -3.23 4.26 18.62
C TRP A 54 -2.94 2.81 18.25
N TRP A 55 -3.96 2.17 17.68
CA TRP A 55 -3.94 0.76 17.32
C TRP A 55 -4.44 0.61 15.89
N ALA A 56 -3.81 -0.29 15.14
CA ALA A 56 -4.22 -0.65 13.80
C ALA A 56 -4.24 -2.18 13.66
N PHE A 57 -5.26 -2.70 12.97
CA PHE A 57 -5.44 -4.13 12.71
C PHE A 57 -5.73 -4.36 11.24
N ARG A 58 -5.10 -5.37 10.62
CA ARG A 58 -5.44 -5.73 9.24
C ARG A 58 -6.83 -6.39 9.19
N HIS A 59 -7.57 -6.09 8.13
CA HIS A 59 -8.85 -6.74 7.87
C HIS A 59 -8.70 -8.20 7.44
N ALA A 60 -7.67 -8.50 6.67
CA ALA A 60 -7.39 -9.83 6.16
C ALA A 60 -6.31 -10.53 7.00
N PRO A 61 -6.43 -11.85 7.21
CA PRO A 61 -5.36 -12.64 7.82
C PRO A 61 -4.13 -12.65 6.92
N LEU A 62 -2.93 -12.67 7.53
CA LEU A 62 -1.67 -12.72 6.78
C LEU A 62 -1.43 -14.11 6.18
N THR A 63 -1.12 -14.13 4.89
CA THR A 63 -0.59 -15.32 4.22
C THR A 63 0.78 -15.72 4.79
N PRO A 64 1.23 -16.97 4.58
CA PRO A 64 2.57 -17.38 5.01
C PRO A 64 3.68 -16.51 4.38
N ALA A 65 3.56 -16.16 3.10
CA ALA A 65 4.54 -15.31 2.40
C ALA A 65 4.62 -13.91 3.03
N GLU A 66 3.48 -13.30 3.35
CA GLU A 66 3.43 -12.00 4.02
C GLU A 66 4.05 -12.03 5.42
N ARG A 67 3.80 -13.11 6.19
CA ARG A 67 4.44 -13.29 7.50
C ARG A 67 5.95 -13.40 7.39
N THR A 68 6.46 -14.16 6.42
CA THR A 68 7.89 -14.29 6.17
C THR A 68 8.52 -12.98 5.70
N ALA A 69 7.77 -12.16 4.96
CA ALA A 69 8.20 -10.82 4.55
C ALA A 69 8.21 -9.79 5.70
N GLY A 70 7.79 -10.16 6.90
CA GLY A 70 7.80 -9.28 8.07
C GLY A 70 6.56 -8.41 8.22
N LEU A 71 5.45 -8.75 7.55
CA LEU A 71 4.18 -8.06 7.76
C LEU A 71 3.56 -8.43 9.12
N TYR A 72 2.93 -7.44 9.76
CA TYR A 72 2.29 -7.57 11.06
C TYR A 72 0.76 -7.63 10.93
N PRO A 73 0.07 -8.48 11.72
CA PRO A 73 -1.40 -8.50 11.74
C PRO A 73 -1.98 -7.30 12.51
N SER A 74 -1.20 -6.70 13.41
CA SER A 74 -1.61 -5.56 14.24
C SER A 74 -0.42 -4.72 14.67
N ILE A 75 -0.63 -3.42 14.84
CA ILE A 75 0.37 -2.44 15.29
C ILE A 75 -0.23 -1.58 16.39
N ALA A 76 0.55 -1.30 17.43
CA ALA A 76 0.22 -0.34 18.47
C ALA A 76 1.35 0.67 18.66
N ARG A 77 0.99 1.96 18.73
CA ARG A 77 1.93 3.09 18.93
C ARG A 77 1.36 4.12 19.89
N ARG A 78 2.24 4.89 20.54
CA ARG A 78 1.81 5.92 21.51
C ARG A 78 1.19 7.15 20.84
N ASN A 79 1.68 7.53 19.66
CA ASN A 79 1.18 8.69 18.92
C ASN A 79 0.77 8.27 17.48
N ALA A 80 0.07 9.17 16.79
CA ALA A 80 -0.44 8.90 15.45
C ALA A 80 0.67 8.88 14.40
N VAL A 81 1.72 9.69 14.58
CA VAL A 81 2.83 9.81 13.63
C VAL A 81 3.59 8.50 13.52
N ASP A 82 3.98 7.92 14.66
CA ASP A 82 4.65 6.62 14.71
C ASP A 82 3.79 5.51 14.11
N LEU A 83 2.46 5.58 14.29
CA LEU A 83 1.54 4.63 13.69
C LEU A 83 1.56 4.76 12.16
N VAL A 84 1.45 5.97 11.64
CA VAL A 84 1.45 6.27 10.20
C VAL A 84 2.77 5.83 9.57
N MET A 85 3.91 6.11 10.20
CA MET A 85 5.21 5.66 9.72
C MET A 85 5.28 4.13 9.60
N GLU A 86 4.82 3.41 10.61
CA GLU A 86 4.81 1.94 10.58
C GLU A 86 3.84 1.41 9.52
N LEU A 87 2.64 1.98 9.40
CA LEU A 87 1.65 1.58 8.40
C LEU A 87 2.16 1.79 6.97
N THR A 88 2.86 2.89 6.72
CA THR A 88 3.49 3.15 5.42
C THR A 88 4.54 2.10 5.10
N ALA A 89 5.45 1.81 6.04
CA ALA A 89 6.47 0.78 5.84
C ALA A 89 5.86 -0.61 5.54
N GLN A 90 4.78 -0.97 6.24
CA GLN A 90 4.08 -2.24 6.01
C GLN A 90 3.37 -2.27 4.65
N ASN A 91 2.83 -1.14 4.19
CA ASN A 91 2.23 -1.06 2.85
C ASN A 91 3.30 -1.19 1.76
N ASP A 92 4.49 -0.61 1.97
CA ASP A 92 5.61 -0.72 1.03
C ASP A 92 6.09 -2.18 0.92
N ILE A 93 6.29 -2.87 2.04
CA ILE A 93 6.62 -4.31 2.06
C ILE A 93 5.56 -5.13 1.31
N ALA A 94 4.28 -4.85 1.54
CA ALA A 94 3.19 -5.55 0.86
C ALA A 94 3.18 -5.29 -0.66
N ALA A 95 3.45 -4.04 -1.07
CA ALA A 95 3.53 -3.67 -2.48
C ALA A 95 4.72 -4.34 -3.18
N GLU A 96 5.88 -4.38 -2.53
CA GLU A 96 7.06 -5.09 -3.03
C GLU A 96 6.79 -6.58 -3.15
N LEU A 97 6.22 -7.22 -2.11
CA LEU A 97 5.88 -8.65 -2.16
C LEU A 97 4.90 -8.96 -3.30
N ALA A 98 3.88 -8.12 -3.51
CA ALA A 98 2.97 -8.26 -4.63
C ALA A 98 3.71 -8.13 -5.98
N ALA A 99 4.61 -7.16 -6.14
CA ALA A 99 5.39 -7.01 -7.37
C ALA A 99 6.26 -8.24 -7.69
N HIS A 100 6.82 -8.91 -6.66
CA HIS A 100 7.65 -10.10 -6.81
C HIS A 100 6.84 -11.39 -7.04
N LEU A 101 5.59 -11.45 -6.58
CA LEU A 101 4.69 -12.57 -6.83
C LEU A 101 3.94 -12.43 -8.17
N HIS A 102 3.79 -11.21 -8.69
CA HIS A 102 3.13 -10.92 -9.97
C HIS A 102 4.04 -10.53 -11.18
N PRO A 103 5.35 -10.87 -11.27
CA PRO A 103 6.15 -10.54 -12.47
C PRO A 103 5.76 -11.42 -13.68
N ALA A 104 5.17 -12.59 -13.43
CA ALA A 104 4.92 -13.61 -14.45
C ALA A 104 3.73 -13.31 -15.38
N GLU A 105 2.84 -12.35 -15.06
CA GLU A 105 1.76 -11.95 -15.99
C GLU A 105 2.22 -10.89 -16.98
N SER A 106 3.09 -9.96 -16.56
CA SER A 106 3.63 -8.93 -17.46
C SER A 106 4.63 -9.51 -18.47
N GLU A 107 5.42 -10.51 -18.06
CA GLU A 107 6.39 -11.16 -18.95
C GLU A 107 5.73 -12.17 -19.89
N ARG A 108 4.74 -12.96 -19.44
CA ARG A 108 3.94 -13.83 -20.34
C ARG A 108 3.13 -13.04 -21.37
N ASN A 109 2.57 -11.88 -20.99
CA ASN A 109 1.81 -11.05 -21.94
C ASN A 109 2.73 -10.36 -22.98
N ARG A 110 3.93 -9.92 -22.56
CA ARG A 110 4.98 -9.46 -23.50
C ARG A 110 5.54 -10.58 -24.37
N GLN A 111 5.66 -11.80 -23.84
CA GLN A 111 6.17 -12.94 -24.60
C GLN A 111 5.16 -13.45 -25.63
N CYS A 112 3.84 -13.38 -25.36
CA CYS A 112 2.81 -13.57 -26.37
C CYS A 112 2.81 -12.47 -27.45
N SER A 113 3.22 -11.24 -27.13
CA SER A 113 3.32 -10.15 -28.11
C SER A 113 4.59 -10.24 -28.97
N ARG A 114 5.61 -10.99 -28.52
CA ARG A 114 6.89 -11.18 -29.21
C ARG A 114 6.92 -12.45 -30.08
N CYS A 115 5.99 -13.37 -29.86
CA CYS A 115 5.68 -14.44 -30.80
C CYS A 115 4.81 -13.86 -31.92
N GLY A 116 5.44 -13.37 -32.98
CA GLY A 116 4.76 -12.98 -34.21
C GLY A 116 4.08 -14.16 -34.88
N SER A 117 2.94 -14.59 -34.36
CA SER A 117 1.99 -15.41 -35.11
C SER A 117 1.24 -14.49 -36.06
N SER A 118 1.89 -14.14 -37.16
CA SER A 118 1.18 -13.84 -38.39
C SER A 118 0.29 -15.03 -38.73
N PRO A 119 -1.04 -14.87 -38.85
CA PRO A 119 -1.83 -15.83 -39.59
C PRO A 119 -1.56 -15.61 -41.09
N SER A 120 -0.39 -16.04 -41.58
CA SER A 120 -0.12 -16.19 -43.00
C SER A 120 -0.11 -17.67 -43.36
N ALA A 121 -1.27 -18.18 -43.77
CA ALA A 121 -1.42 -19.26 -44.76
C ALA A 121 -2.91 -19.37 -45.12
N MET A 122 -3.32 -18.86 -46.28
CA MET A 122 -3.65 -19.67 -47.46
C MET A 122 -4.82 -20.66 -47.28
N SER A 123 -5.96 -20.32 -47.89
CA SER A 123 -6.86 -21.30 -48.51
C SER A 123 -7.64 -20.58 -49.63
N ARG A 124 -7.12 -20.57 -50.85
CA ARG A 124 -7.64 -21.32 -52.01
C ARG A 124 -9.18 -21.32 -52.11
N ARG A 125 -9.74 -20.41 -52.90
CA ARG A 125 -10.29 -20.67 -54.25
C ARG A 125 -10.85 -19.38 -54.84
#